data_AF-A0A974P1G7-F1
#
_entry.id   AF-A0A974P1G7-F1
#
_cell.length_a   1.000
_cell.length_b   1.000
_cell.length_c   1.000
_cell.angle_alpha   90.00
_cell.angle_beta   90.00
_cell.angle_gamma   90.00
#
_symmetry.space_group_name_H-M   'P 1'
#
loop_
_entity.id
_entity.type
_entity.pdbx_description
1 polymer ?
#
loop_
_entity_poly.entity_id
_entity_poly.type
_entity_poly.pdbx_seq_one_letter_code
_entity_poly.pdbx_strand_id
1 'polypeptide(L)'
;MVVSDFGNNAGLMVGAEIAGWKAMRLEDLRCETVIEGQVVGQGGAFILPGGPVESIRLLAENTARRGRPLKAGMYICTGAAAGIHDIVAGQSGAVRFDGHGEIACLAYPAKPAT
;
A
#
# COMPACT_ATOMS: atom_id res chain seq x y z
N MET A 1 20.48 -0.33 1.36
CA MET A 1 20.16 -1.45 0.44
C MET A 1 18.74 -1.36 -0.16
N VAL A 2 17.77 -0.77 0.55
CA VAL A 2 16.36 -0.60 0.06
C VAL A 2 16.24 0.08 -1.32
N VAL A 3 16.99 1.16 -1.56
CA VAL A 3 16.89 1.92 -2.83
C VAL A 3 17.37 1.11 -4.04
N SER A 4 18.47 0.38 -3.89
CA SER A 4 19.01 -0.47 -4.97
C SER A 4 18.15 -1.71 -5.23
N ASP A 5 17.34 -2.10 -4.25
CA ASP A 5 16.43 -3.25 -4.33
C ASP A 5 14.98 -2.81 -4.61
N PHE A 6 14.81 -1.79 -5.47
CA PHE A 6 13.52 -1.30 -5.93
C PHE A 6 12.51 -0.95 -4.82
N GLY A 7 12.99 -0.53 -3.65
CA GLY A 7 12.14 -0.21 -2.50
C GLY A 7 11.54 -1.44 -1.81
N ASN A 8 12.15 -2.62 -1.95
CA ASN A 8 11.63 -3.90 -1.45
C ASN A 8 10.25 -4.25 -2.06
N ASN A 9 9.99 -3.83 -3.30
CA ASN A 9 8.72 -4.07 -3.98
C ASN A 9 8.76 -5.40 -4.75
N ALA A 10 7.95 -6.36 -4.32
CA ALA A 10 7.77 -7.66 -5.00
C ALA A 10 6.44 -7.77 -5.79
N GLY A 11 5.51 -6.83 -5.62
CA GLY A 11 4.19 -6.88 -6.24
C GLY A 11 3.21 -5.86 -5.67
N LEU A 12 2.06 -5.74 -6.34
CA LEU A 12 0.97 -4.84 -5.95
C LEU A 12 -0.38 -5.53 -6.16
N MET A 13 -1.23 -5.48 -5.14
CA MET A 13 -2.65 -5.83 -5.24
C MET A 13 -3.47 -4.55 -5.19
N VAL A 14 -4.45 -4.42 -6.08
CA VAL A 14 -5.31 -3.24 -6.19
C VAL A 14 -6.75 -3.67 -5.91
N GLY A 15 -7.37 -3.03 -4.92
CA GLY A 15 -8.78 -3.26 -4.56
C GLY A 15 -9.72 -2.32 -5.30
N ALA A 16 -10.96 -2.25 -4.81
CA ALA A 16 -11.95 -1.30 -5.30
C ALA A 16 -11.55 0.17 -5.02
N GLU A 17 -12.10 1.08 -5.81
CA GLU A 17 -11.94 2.51 -5.56
C GLU A 17 -12.69 2.93 -4.28
N ILE A 18 -12.04 3.73 -3.45
CA ILE A 18 -12.70 4.46 -2.35
C ILE A 18 -13.34 5.72 -2.95
N ALA A 19 -14.64 5.65 -3.26
CA ALA A 19 -15.35 6.76 -3.87
C ALA A 19 -15.31 8.02 -2.99
N GLY A 20 -15.06 9.19 -3.61
CA GLY A 20 -15.09 10.48 -2.91
C GLY A 20 -13.93 10.73 -1.93
N TRP A 21 -12.89 9.88 -1.90
CA TRP A 21 -11.79 9.96 -0.95
C TRP A 21 -11.12 11.34 -0.82
N LYS A 22 -11.10 12.13 -1.91
CA LYS A 22 -10.50 13.48 -1.92
C LYS A 22 -11.19 14.47 -0.99
N ALA A 23 -12.46 14.24 -0.67
CA ALA A 23 -13.24 15.09 0.23
C ALA A 23 -13.27 14.55 1.67
N MET A 24 -12.67 13.39 1.93
CA MET A 24 -12.62 12.76 3.24
C MET A 24 -11.44 13.29 4.06
N ARG A 25 -11.56 13.27 5.39
CA ARG A 25 -10.43 13.59 6.26
C ARG A 25 -9.52 12.38 6.34
N LEU A 26 -8.21 12.60 6.52
CA LEU A 26 -7.24 11.50 6.56
C LEU A 26 -7.49 10.57 7.75
N GLU A 27 -8.05 11.08 8.84
CA GLU A 27 -8.40 10.35 10.05
C GLU A 27 -9.56 9.35 9.84
N ASP A 28 -10.37 9.57 8.80
CA ASP A 28 -11.49 8.71 8.41
C ASP A 28 -11.03 7.59 7.45
N LEU A 29 -9.86 7.74 6.81
CA LEU A 29 -9.27 6.75 5.91
C LEU A 29 -8.42 5.74 6.70
N ARG A 30 -9.09 4.89 7.47
CA ARG A 30 -8.49 3.88 8.35
C ARG A 30 -8.34 2.53 7.69
N CYS A 31 -7.32 1.78 8.09
CA CYS A 31 -7.15 0.40 7.69
C CYS A 31 -6.51 -0.48 8.78
N GLU A 32 -6.77 -1.77 8.69
CA GLU A 32 -6.14 -2.80 9.51
C GLU A 32 -5.55 -3.91 8.62
N THR A 33 -4.41 -4.45 9.03
CA THR A 33 -3.81 -5.65 8.45
C THR A 33 -4.13 -6.84 9.35
N VAL A 34 -4.63 -7.90 8.73
CA VAL A 34 -5.11 -9.11 9.38
C VAL A 34 -4.35 -10.32 8.81
N ILE A 35 -3.83 -11.19 9.66
CA ILE A 35 -3.19 -12.45 9.27
C ILE A 35 -3.82 -13.56 10.11
N GLU A 36 -4.30 -14.63 9.48
CA GLU A 36 -4.97 -15.75 10.15
C GLU A 36 -6.11 -15.29 11.10
N GLY A 37 -6.85 -14.28 10.66
CA GLY A 37 -7.96 -13.68 11.42
C GLY A 37 -7.53 -12.77 12.59
N GLN A 38 -6.22 -12.62 12.86
CA GLN A 38 -5.69 -11.75 13.91
C GLN A 38 -5.27 -10.40 13.35
N VAL A 39 -5.65 -9.31 14.01
CA VAL A 39 -5.19 -7.96 13.66
C VAL A 39 -3.73 -7.81 14.09
N VAL A 40 -2.84 -7.67 13.11
CA VAL A 40 -1.40 -7.51 13.33
C VAL A 40 -0.92 -6.06 13.14
N GLY A 41 -1.72 -5.24 12.47
CA GLY A 41 -1.44 -3.82 12.28
C GLY A 41 -2.70 -2.99 12.14
N GLN A 42 -2.65 -1.75 12.61
CA GLN A 42 -3.72 -0.77 12.50
C GLN A 42 -3.13 0.59 12.15
N GLY A 43 -3.85 1.37 11.34
CA GLY A 43 -3.44 2.71 10.97
C GLY A 43 -4.37 3.33 9.94
N GLY A 44 -3.80 4.11 9.03
CA GLY A 44 -4.57 4.84 8.04
C GLY A 44 -3.75 5.91 7.33
N ALA A 45 -4.41 6.66 6.46
CA ALA A 45 -3.75 7.67 5.62
C ALA A 45 -3.07 8.78 6.46
N PHE A 46 -3.56 9.03 7.67
CA PHE A 46 -3.02 10.00 8.63
C PHE A 46 -1.64 9.65 9.19
N ILE A 47 -1.21 8.38 9.11
CA ILE A 47 0.12 7.94 9.56
C ILE A 47 1.22 8.43 8.60
N LEU A 48 0.87 8.66 7.33
CA LEU A 48 1.81 9.09 6.31
C LEU A 48 2.23 10.55 6.57
N PRO A 49 3.52 10.89 6.61
CA PRO A 49 3.97 12.27 6.78
C PRO A 49 3.40 13.18 5.68
N GLY A 50 2.55 14.15 6.05
CA GLY A 50 1.85 15.03 5.10
C GLY A 50 0.73 14.34 4.28
N GLY A 51 0.41 13.09 4.58
CA GLY A 51 -0.62 12.31 3.90
C GLY A 51 -0.20 11.75 2.53
N PRO A 52 -1.11 11.01 1.87
CA PRO A 52 -0.82 10.34 0.60
C PRO A 52 -0.50 11.32 -0.55
N VAL A 53 -1.12 12.51 -0.56
CA VAL A 53 -0.90 13.51 -1.61
C VAL A 53 0.52 14.07 -1.56
N GLU A 54 1.08 14.28 -0.37
CA GLU A 54 2.45 14.78 -0.20
C GLU A 54 3.49 13.77 -0.72
N SER A 55 3.25 12.47 -0.47
CA SER A 55 4.06 11.39 -1.03
C SER A 55 4.07 11.41 -2.57
N ILE A 56 2.89 11.64 -3.18
CA ILE A 56 2.76 11.79 -4.65
C ILE A 56 3.51 13.02 -5.14
N ARG A 57 3.39 14.17 -4.46
CA ARG A 57 4.10 15.42 -4.81
C ARG A 57 5.62 15.17 -4.85
N LEU A 58 6.16 14.59 -3.78
CA LEU A 58 7.58 14.29 -3.65
C LEU A 58 8.05 13.34 -4.77
N LEU A 59 7.30 12.28 -5.05
CA LEU A 59 7.61 11.34 -6.12
C LEU A 59 7.59 12.02 -7.50
N ALA A 60 6.56 12.83 -7.77
CA ALA A 60 6.42 13.56 -9.03
C ALA A 60 7.61 14.50 -9.28
N GLU A 61 8.01 15.29 -8.28
CA GLU A 61 9.16 16.18 -8.36
C GLU A 61 10.46 15.41 -8.58
N ASN A 62 10.69 14.35 -7.81
CA ASN A 62 11.90 13.54 -7.91
C ASN A 62 12.06 12.86 -9.27
N THR A 63 10.97 12.29 -9.78
CA THR A 63 10.98 11.58 -11.07
C THR A 63 11.08 12.55 -12.26
N ALA A 64 10.43 13.72 -12.19
CA ALA A 64 10.55 14.77 -13.19
C ALA A 64 11.97 15.33 -13.28
N ARG A 65 12.65 15.61 -12.15
CA ARG A 65 14.06 16.07 -12.12
C ARG A 65 15.03 15.09 -12.77
N ARG A 66 14.66 13.81 -12.87
CA ARG A 66 15.44 12.74 -13.50
C ARG A 66 15.04 12.49 -14.97
N GLY A 67 14.21 13.35 -15.56
CA GLY A 67 13.73 13.19 -16.93
C GLY A 67 12.76 12.02 -17.12
N ARG A 68 12.11 11.56 -16.04
CA ARG A 68 11.20 10.40 -16.03
C ARG A 68 9.86 10.75 -15.38
N PRO A 69 9.12 11.76 -15.86
CA PRO A 69 7.91 12.23 -15.19
C PRO A 69 6.85 11.12 -15.06
N LEU A 70 5.99 11.24 -14.03
CA LEU A 70 4.83 10.38 -13.86
C LEU A 70 3.87 10.51 -15.06
N LYS A 71 3.22 9.40 -15.40
CA LYS A 71 2.28 9.31 -16.53
C LYS A 71 0.92 8.83 -16.03
N ALA A 72 -0.14 9.22 -16.74
CA ALA A 72 -1.48 8.71 -16.49
C ALA A 72 -1.49 7.17 -16.58
N GLY A 73 -2.25 6.54 -15.68
CA GLY A 73 -2.33 5.07 -15.57
C GLY A 73 -1.26 4.42 -14.69
N MET A 74 -0.29 5.18 -14.16
CA MET A 74 0.66 4.65 -13.19
C MET A 74 0.02 4.48 -11.81
N TYR A 75 0.27 3.34 -11.17
CA TYR A 75 -0.05 3.10 -9.76
C TYR A 75 1.08 3.59 -8.85
N ILE A 76 0.72 4.21 -7.72
CA ILE A 76 1.66 4.77 -6.76
C ILE A 76 1.32 4.25 -5.36
N CYS A 77 2.26 3.55 -4.73
CA CYS A 77 2.16 3.17 -3.32
C CYS A 77 2.67 4.33 -2.45
N THR A 78 1.79 5.01 -1.73
CA THR A 78 2.12 6.24 -0.99
C THR A 78 2.84 6.01 0.35
N GLY A 79 2.93 4.74 0.79
CA GLY A 79 3.61 4.32 2.02
C GLY A 79 2.81 3.25 2.77
N ALA A 80 3.44 2.62 3.76
CA ALA A 80 2.83 1.58 4.58
C ALA A 80 1.94 2.19 5.68
N ALA A 81 0.63 2.28 5.45
CA ALA A 81 -0.32 2.94 6.35
C ALA A 81 -0.63 2.17 7.65
N ALA A 82 -0.47 0.84 7.64
CA ALA A 82 -0.74 -0.04 8.78
C ALA A 82 0.48 -0.88 9.20
N GLY A 83 1.69 -0.47 8.77
CA GLY A 83 2.95 -1.20 9.03
C GLY A 83 3.31 -2.24 7.98
N ILE A 84 4.43 -2.93 8.22
CA ILE A 84 4.95 -4.03 7.39
C ILE A 84 4.92 -5.28 8.28
N HIS A 85 4.29 -6.34 7.79
CA HIS A 85 4.05 -7.57 8.55
C HIS A 85 4.47 -8.77 7.75
N ASP A 86 5.14 -9.71 8.40
CA ASP A 86 5.53 -10.97 7.78
C ASP A 86 4.31 -11.88 7.61
N ILE A 87 4.22 -12.49 6.44
CA ILE A 87 3.26 -13.55 6.12
C ILE A 87 4.02 -14.74 5.55
N VAL A 88 3.68 -15.96 5.97
CA VAL A 88 4.33 -17.18 5.50
C VAL A 88 3.40 -18.04 4.65
N ALA A 89 3.97 -18.93 3.83
CA ALA A 89 3.21 -19.83 2.98
C ALA A 89 2.18 -20.65 3.80
N GLY A 90 0.97 -20.75 3.26
CA GLY A 90 -0.18 -21.38 3.91
C GLY A 90 -1.07 -20.43 4.68
N GLN A 91 -0.60 -19.21 5.00
CA GLN A 91 -1.41 -18.23 5.72
C GLN A 91 -2.28 -17.38 4.81
N SER A 92 -3.47 -17.06 5.31
CA SER A 92 -4.35 -16.01 4.80
C SER A 92 -3.92 -14.66 5.36
N GLY A 93 -3.98 -13.64 4.51
CA GLY A 93 -3.76 -12.25 4.86
C GLY A 93 -4.85 -11.36 4.28
N ALA A 94 -5.18 -10.27 4.95
CA ALA A 94 -6.08 -9.26 4.43
C ALA A 94 -5.66 -7.86 4.89
N VAL A 95 -5.96 -6.86 4.07
CA VAL A 95 -6.03 -5.47 4.49
C VAL A 95 -7.48 -5.03 4.38
N ARG A 96 -8.06 -4.61 5.50
CA ARG A 96 -9.43 -4.09 5.58
C ARG A 96 -9.39 -2.58 5.67
N PHE A 97 -10.21 -1.93 4.86
CA PHE A 97 -10.38 -0.49 4.85
C PHE A 97 -11.72 -0.18 5.49
N ASP A 98 -11.71 0.64 6.55
CA ASP A 98 -12.90 0.91 7.36
C ASP A 98 -14.04 1.47 6.49
N GLY A 99 -15.16 0.75 6.41
CA GLY A 99 -16.29 1.11 5.55
C GLY A 99 -16.06 1.00 4.03
N HIS A 100 -14.90 0.49 3.58
CA HIS A 100 -14.49 0.51 2.17
C HIS A 100 -14.11 -0.87 1.59
N GLY A 101 -14.31 -1.93 2.35
CA GLY A 101 -14.09 -3.31 1.92
C GLY A 101 -12.70 -3.84 2.27
N GLU A 102 -12.32 -4.95 1.64
CA GLU A 102 -11.07 -5.63 1.94
C GLU A 102 -10.34 -6.13 0.68
N ILE A 103 -9.02 -6.26 0.80
CA ILE A 103 -8.17 -6.97 -0.14
C ILE A 103 -7.60 -8.16 0.61
N ALA A 104 -7.92 -9.38 0.17
CA ALA A 104 -7.49 -10.61 0.80
C ALA A 104 -6.59 -11.45 -0.11
N CYS A 105 -5.70 -12.23 0.50
CA CYS A 105 -4.81 -13.15 -0.17
C CYS A 105 -4.62 -14.45 0.63
N LEU A 106 -4.16 -15.48 -0.06
CA LEU A 106 -3.62 -16.71 0.53
C LEU A 106 -2.20 -16.88 0.00
N ALA A 107 -1.24 -16.95 0.91
CA ALA A 107 0.16 -17.10 0.57
C ALA A 107 0.47 -18.56 0.19
N TYR A 108 1.21 -18.76 -0.89
CA TYR A 108 1.67 -20.08 -1.33
C TYR A 108 3.20 -20.10 -1.44
N PRO A 109 3.84 -21.28 -1.34
CA PRO A 109 5.27 -21.40 -1.62
C PRO A 109 5.60 -20.86 -3.01
N ALA A 110 6.63 -20.02 -3.10
CA ALA A 110 7.11 -19.53 -4.38
C ALA A 110 7.52 -20.71 -5.27
N LYS A 111 7.05 -20.72 -6.52
CA LYS A 111 7.57 -21.65 -7.52
C LYS A 111 8.88 -21.06 -8.08
N PRO A 112 9.88 -21.90 -8.40
CA PRO A 112 11.08 -21.43 -9.07
C PRO A 112 10.71 -20.67 -10.35
N ALA A 113 11.36 -19.52 -10.58
CA ALA A 113 11.26 -18.85 -11.87
C ALA A 113 11.90 -19.76 -12.94
N THR A 114 11.11 -20.19 -13.93
CA THR A 114 11.60 -20.86 -15.14
C THR A 114 12.38 -19.91 -16.03
#